data_AF-F0SCW8-F1
#
_entry.id   AF-F0SCW8-F1
#
_cell.length_a   1.000
_cell.length_b   1.000
_cell.length_c   1.000
_cell.angle_alpha   90.00
_cell.angle_beta   90.00
_cell.angle_gamma   90.00
#
_symmetry.space_group_name_H-M   'P 1'
#
loop_
_entity.id
_entity.type
_entity.pdbx_description
1 polymer ?
#
loop_
_entity_poly.entity_id
_entity_poly.type
_entity_poly.pdbx_seq_one_letter_code
_entity_poly.pdbx_strand_id
1 'polypeptide(L)'
;MEEKSKIFLFIDDNITPVAELFAPVNFELDTSKLVDGKHLLKIVSKDPQGKEGVRLIPFEVRNGPSIAVEGIKENAIVDGKIPIMINAYGKGSQKNFLISGSESPQSIPFWIFILLILFIAWTIYYFTTSSAINLF
;
A
#
# COMPACT_ATOMS: atom_id res chain seq x y z
N MET A 1 34.74 -1.17 30.84
CA MET A 1 33.58 -0.30 30.54
C MET A 1 33.08 -0.74 29.18
N GLU A 2 31.84 -1.20 29.03
CA GLU A 2 31.35 -1.72 27.74
C GLU A 2 31.45 -0.62 26.67
N GLU A 3 32.29 -0.88 25.66
CA GLU A 3 32.50 -0.02 24.50
C GLU A 3 31.24 -0.06 23.61
N LYS A 4 30.22 0.72 23.98
CA LYS A 4 28.97 0.82 23.21
C LYS A 4 29.11 1.85 22.10
N SER A 5 28.77 1.45 20.87
CA SER A 5 28.70 2.36 19.72
C SER A 5 27.57 3.37 19.92
N LYS A 6 27.85 4.65 19.64
CA LYS A 6 26.85 5.73 19.70
C LYS A 6 26.15 5.85 18.35
N ILE A 7 24.83 5.90 18.35
CA ILE A 7 23.99 5.98 17.16
C ILE A 7 23.32 7.35 17.12
N PHE A 8 23.41 8.03 15.97
CA PHE A 8 22.71 9.27 15.66
C PHE A 8 21.71 9.02 14.54
N LEU A 9 20.45 9.38 14.74
CA LEU A 9 19.40 9.26 13.73
C LEU A 9 19.01 10.64 13.21
N PHE A 10 18.98 10.81 11.90
CA PHE A 10 18.57 12.02 11.20
C PHE A 10 17.44 11.68 10.24
N ILE A 11 16.51 12.63 10.06
CA ILE A 11 15.44 12.54 9.08
C ILE A 11 15.71 13.58 8.01
N ASP A 12 15.69 13.14 6.76
CA ASP A 12 15.98 13.91 5.56
C ASP A 12 17.35 14.60 5.64
N ASP A 13 17.43 15.86 5.21
CA ASP A 13 18.64 16.68 5.23
C ASP A 13 18.77 17.49 6.54
N ASN A 14 18.07 17.09 7.60
CA ASN A 14 18.12 17.80 8.86
C ASN A 14 19.50 17.64 9.55
N ILE A 15 20.03 18.76 10.04
CA ILE A 15 21.34 18.85 10.70
C ILE A 15 21.25 18.36 12.15
N THR A 16 20.08 18.48 12.79
CA THR A 16 19.87 18.01 14.16
C THR A 16 19.42 16.56 14.19
N PRO A 17 20.07 15.69 14.98
CA PRO A 17 19.60 14.33 15.13
C PRO A 17 18.26 14.31 15.86
N VAL A 18 17.34 13.46 15.39
CA VAL A 18 16.06 13.18 16.06
C VAL A 18 16.27 12.38 17.34
N ALA A 19 17.32 11.55 17.38
CA ALA A 19 17.72 10.81 18.57
C ALA A 19 19.22 10.51 18.59
N GLU A 20 19.78 10.50 19.80
CA GLU A 20 21.11 10.01 20.11
C GLU A 20 21.00 8.84 21.08
N LEU A 21 21.51 7.67 20.68
CA LEU A 21 21.30 6.41 21.39
C LEU A 21 22.61 5.60 21.45
N PHE A 22 22.61 4.49 22.20
CA PHE A 22 23.73 3.54 22.26
C PHE A 22 23.29 2.16 21.80
N ALA A 23 24.10 1.49 20.97
CA ALA A 23 23.79 0.16 20.48
C ALA A 23 23.89 -0.93 21.58
N PRO A 24 23.09 -2.01 21.51
CA PRO A 24 21.88 -2.16 20.71
C PRO A 24 20.69 -1.38 21.32
N VAL A 25 19.82 -0.83 20.47
CA VAL A 25 18.66 -0.03 20.91
C VAL A 25 17.44 -0.27 20.02
N ASN A 26 16.26 -0.28 20.65
CA ASN A 26 14.98 -0.18 19.95
C ASN A 26 14.54 1.28 19.96
N PHE A 27 14.22 1.83 18.78
CA PHE A 27 13.78 3.21 18.61
C PHE A 27 12.43 3.23 17.88
N GLU A 28 11.46 3.95 18.44
CA GLU A 28 10.15 4.16 17.83
C GLU A 28 10.11 5.53 17.17
N LEU A 29 9.95 5.56 15.84
CA LEU A 29 9.80 6.79 15.07
C LEU A 29 8.33 7.19 15.00
N ASP A 30 7.99 8.32 15.63
CA ASP A 30 6.67 8.93 15.52
C ASP A 30 6.50 9.63 14.16
N THR A 31 5.92 8.94 13.20
CA THR A 31 5.68 9.44 11.84
C THR A 31 4.52 10.44 11.75
N SER A 32 3.68 10.59 12.79
CA SER A 32 2.53 11.50 12.77
C SER A 32 2.90 12.99 12.67
N LYS A 33 4.14 13.31 13.05
CA LYS A 33 4.73 14.66 12.98
C LYS A 33 5.45 14.94 11.66
N LEU A 34 5.62 13.92 10.82
CA LEU A 34 6.23 14.05 9.51
C LEU A 34 5.18 14.44 8.47
N VAL A 35 5.61 15.19 7.47
CA VAL A 35 4.77 15.53 6.31
C VAL A 35 4.52 14.29 5.46
N ASP A 36 3.47 14.31 4.65
CA ASP A 36 3.24 13.23 3.68
C ASP A 36 4.27 13.31 2.54
N GLY A 37 4.78 12.15 2.14
CA GLY A 37 5.71 12.05 1.02
C GLY A 37 6.92 11.16 1.32
N LYS A 38 7.93 11.28 0.44
CA LYS A 38 9.17 10.49 0.52
C LYS A 38 10.13 11.14 1.50
N HIS A 39 10.66 10.32 2.38
CA HIS A 39 11.62 10.69 3.42
C HIS A 39 12.84 9.77 3.40
N LEU A 40 13.92 10.22 4.04
CA LEU A 40 15.16 9.49 4.17
C LEU A 40 15.57 9.40 5.64
N LEU A 41 15.65 8.19 6.20
CA LEU A 41 16.22 7.98 7.52
C LEU A 41 17.72 7.73 7.39
N LYS A 42 18.53 8.66 7.91
CA LYS A 42 19.99 8.55 7.96
C LYS A 42 20.42 8.14 9.36
N ILE A 43 21.12 7.01 9.44
CA ILE A 43 21.65 6.44 10.67
C ILE A 43 23.17 6.55 10.62
N VAL A 44 23.76 7.24 11.58
CA VAL A 44 25.22 7.36 11.74
C VAL A 44 25.62 6.64 13.02
N SER A 45 26.36 5.54 12.89
CA SER A 45 26.94 4.82 14.02
C SER A 45 28.39 5.24 14.20
N LYS A 46 28.78 5.58 15.43
CA LYS A 46 30.15 5.92 15.82
C LYS A 46 30.66 4.87 16.79
N ASP A 47 31.65 4.11 16.35
CA ASP A 47 32.37 3.15 17.18
C ASP A 47 33.18 3.91 18.26
N PRO A 48 33.36 3.37 19.47
CA PRO A 48 34.33 3.86 20.44
C PRO A 48 35.73 4.14 19.87
N GLN A 49 36.16 3.43 18.82
CA GLN A 49 37.43 3.66 18.11
C GLN A 49 37.39 4.86 17.14
N GLY A 50 36.26 5.58 17.06
CA GLY A 50 36.05 6.78 16.25
C GLY A 50 35.68 6.50 14.79
N LYS A 51 35.53 5.23 14.38
CA LYS A 51 35.05 4.88 13.04
C LYS A 51 33.55 5.18 12.91
N GLU A 52 33.17 5.78 11.80
CA GLU A 52 31.78 6.14 11.51
C GLU A 52 31.22 5.27 10.38
N GLY A 53 30.04 4.70 10.60
CA GLY A 53 29.26 3.97 9.62
C GLY A 53 27.96 4.71 9.33
N VAL A 54 27.65 4.92 8.05
CA VAL A 54 26.42 5.62 7.63
C VAL A 54 25.51 4.66 6.87
N ARG A 55 24.23 4.64 7.22
CA ARG A 55 23.18 3.89 6.52
C ARG A 55 22.01 4.81 6.20
N LEU A 56 21.53 4.75 4.97
CA LEU A 56 20.38 5.51 4.49
C LEU A 56 19.22 4.56 4.20
N ILE A 57 18.03 4.87 4.69
CA ILE A 57 16.81 4.08 4.48
C ILE A 57 15.72 5.01 3.94
N PRO A 58 15.36 4.90 2.64
CA PRO A 58 14.22 5.64 2.11
C PRO A 58 12.92 5.04 2.62
N PHE A 59 11.96 5.89 2.98
CA PHE A 59 10.61 5.50 3.39
C PHE A 59 9.59 6.54 2.92
N GLU A 60 8.29 6.20 2.94
CA GLU A 60 7.22 7.11 2.53
C GLU A 60 6.20 7.23 3.67
N VAL A 61 5.86 8.46 4.03
CA VAL A 61 4.87 8.78 5.06
C VAL A 61 3.54 9.11 4.40
N ARG A 62 2.46 8.51 4.93
CA ARG A 62 1.07 8.72 4.49
C ARG A 62 0.16 8.88 5.71
N ASN A 63 0.15 10.08 6.26
CA ASN A 63 -0.71 10.52 7.36
C ASN A 63 -2.04 11.11 6.86
N GLY A 64 -2.08 11.62 5.63
CA GLY A 64 -3.27 12.15 4.96
C GLY A 64 -4.28 11.08 4.50
N PRO A 65 -5.40 11.52 3.89
CA PRO A 65 -6.43 10.62 3.39
C PRO A 65 -5.90 9.76 2.23
N SER A 66 -6.25 8.48 2.22
CA SER A 66 -5.97 7.59 1.08
C SER A 66 -6.91 7.92 -0.07
N ILE A 67 -6.36 8.13 -1.26
CA ILE A 67 -7.15 8.38 -2.47
C ILE A 67 -7.16 7.11 -3.33
N ALA A 68 -8.35 6.64 -3.69
CA ALA A 68 -8.54 5.56 -4.65
C ALA A 68 -9.14 6.13 -5.94
N VAL A 69 -8.55 5.80 -7.07
CA VAL A 69 -9.00 6.24 -8.39
C VAL A 69 -9.37 5.01 -9.21
N GLU A 70 -10.57 5.02 -9.78
CA GLU A 70 -11.09 3.99 -10.65
C GLU A 70 -11.50 4.59 -12.00
N GLY A 71 -11.54 3.75 -13.05
CA GLY A 71 -11.83 4.19 -14.42
C GLY A 71 -10.59 4.59 -15.23
N ILE A 72 -9.41 4.73 -14.60
CA ILE A 72 -8.13 4.94 -15.28
C ILE A 72 -7.00 4.21 -14.56
N LYS A 73 -6.00 3.73 -15.29
CA LYS A 73 -4.80 3.08 -14.75
C LYS A 73 -3.60 4.00 -14.87
N GLU A 74 -2.61 3.80 -14.01
CA GLU A 74 -1.31 4.46 -14.14
C GLU A 74 -0.72 4.18 -15.54
N ASN A 75 -0.20 5.24 -16.18
CA ASN A 75 0.38 5.20 -17.52
C ASN A 75 -0.57 4.75 -18.65
N ALA A 76 -1.89 4.82 -18.46
CA ALA A 76 -2.85 4.55 -19.53
C ALA A 76 -2.77 5.61 -20.63
N ILE A 77 -2.72 5.16 -21.90
CA ILE A 77 -2.88 6.02 -23.07
C ILE A 77 -4.38 6.10 -23.37
N VAL A 78 -4.93 7.31 -23.35
CA VAL A 78 -6.37 7.57 -23.42
C VAL A 78 -6.71 8.58 -24.51
N ASP A 79 -7.89 8.45 -25.11
CA ASP A 79 -8.43 9.38 -26.10
C ASP A 79 -9.92 9.65 -25.80
N GLY A 80 -10.39 10.88 -26.05
CA GLY A 80 -11.78 11.29 -25.79
C GLY A 80 -12.13 11.55 -24.31
N LYS A 81 -13.36 11.19 -23.91
CA LYS A 81 -13.90 11.41 -22.55
C LYS A 81 -14.04 10.08 -21.81
N ILE A 82 -13.39 9.95 -20.66
CA ILE A 82 -13.41 8.75 -19.82
C ILE A 82 -14.01 9.07 -18.46
N PRO A 83 -15.00 8.29 -17.98
CA PRO A 83 -15.52 8.44 -16.64
C PRO A 83 -14.46 7.97 -15.62
N ILE A 84 -14.07 8.86 -14.72
CA ILE A 84 -13.15 8.57 -13.62
C ILE A 84 -13.90 8.75 -12.31
N MET A 85 -13.73 7.79 -11.41
CA MET A 85 -14.27 7.86 -10.06
C MET A 85 -13.13 8.05 -9.06
N ILE A 86 -13.27 9.03 -8.17
CA ILE A 86 -12.26 9.39 -7.18
C ILE A 86 -12.89 9.26 -5.80
N ASN A 87 -12.31 8.39 -4.98
CA ASN A 87 -12.72 8.15 -3.60
C ASN A 87 -11.60 8.61 -2.66
N ALA A 88 -11.94 9.30 -1.57
CA ALA A 88 -10.99 9.73 -0.56
C ALA A 88 -11.40 9.20 0.82
N TYR A 89 -10.53 8.42 1.44
CA TYR A 89 -10.73 7.80 2.74
C TYR A 89 -9.83 8.50 3.77
N GLY A 90 -10.42 9.34 4.62
CA GLY A 90 -9.71 9.94 5.75
C GLY A 90 -9.48 8.92 6.86
N LYS A 91 -8.32 8.98 7.54
CA LYS A 91 -8.08 8.34 8.85
C LYS A 91 -8.85 9.06 9.98
N GLY A 92 -10.05 9.55 9.69
CA GLY A 92 -10.83 10.44 10.56
C GLY A 92 -11.39 9.74 11.79
N SER A 93 -11.34 10.43 12.93
CA SER A 93 -11.87 10.03 14.23
C SER A 93 -13.17 9.23 14.13
N GLN A 94 -13.18 8.05 14.78
CA GLN A 94 -14.30 7.09 14.90
C GLN A 94 -15.62 7.67 15.46
N LYS A 95 -15.75 8.98 15.65
CA LYS A 95 -16.94 9.61 16.23
C LYS A 95 -18.12 9.65 15.27
N ASN A 96 -17.88 9.71 13.96
CA ASN A 96 -18.93 9.67 12.95
C ASN A 96 -18.63 8.57 11.94
N PHE A 97 -19.27 7.40 12.11
CA PHE A 97 -19.26 6.33 11.12
C PHE A 97 -20.11 6.77 9.92
N LEU A 98 -19.50 7.45 8.95
CA LEU A 98 -20.14 7.84 7.70
C LEU A 98 -20.20 6.61 6.79
N ILE A 99 -21.35 5.93 6.74
CA ILE A 99 -21.59 4.72 5.92
C ILE A 99 -21.86 5.07 4.44
N SER A 100 -21.29 6.15 3.93
CA SER A 100 -21.43 6.51 2.51
C SER A 100 -20.16 6.10 1.77
N GLY A 101 -20.28 5.13 0.85
CA GLY A 101 -19.16 4.71 -0.01
C GLY A 101 -18.16 3.74 0.62
N SER A 102 -18.56 2.97 1.64
CA SER A 102 -17.73 1.87 2.20
C SER A 102 -17.62 0.66 1.25
N GLU A 103 -18.35 0.67 0.15
CA GLU A 103 -18.20 -0.30 -0.93
C GLU A 103 -17.14 0.24 -1.89
N SER A 104 -15.98 -0.41 -1.95
CA SER A 104 -15.02 -0.17 -3.03
C SER A 104 -15.67 -0.65 -4.34
N PRO A 105 -15.98 0.21 -5.31
CA PRO A 105 -16.72 -0.19 -6.51
C PRO A 105 -15.85 -1.00 -7.48
N GLN A 106 -15.50 -2.23 -7.10
CA GLN A 106 -14.61 -3.03 -7.91
C GLN A 106 -15.31 -3.49 -9.19
N SER A 107 -14.64 -3.31 -10.33
CA SER A 107 -15.11 -3.88 -11.60
C SER A 107 -15.23 -5.40 -11.51
N ILE A 108 -16.22 -5.98 -12.20
CA ILE A 108 -16.48 -7.42 -12.23
C ILE A 108 -15.18 -8.14 -12.65
N PRO A 109 -14.61 -8.99 -11.78
CA PRO A 109 -13.38 -9.70 -12.10
C PRO A 109 -13.51 -10.59 -13.35
N PHE A 110 -12.46 -10.63 -14.18
CA PHE A 110 -12.48 -11.34 -15.47
C PHE A 110 -12.82 -12.85 -15.36
N TRP A 111 -12.41 -13.50 -14.27
CA TRP A 111 -12.68 -14.93 -14.03
C TRP A 111 -14.18 -15.27 -13.94
N ILE A 112 -15.04 -14.31 -13.64
CA ILE A 112 -16.50 -14.52 -13.66
C ILE A 112 -16.98 -14.81 -15.09
N PHE A 113 -16.42 -14.12 -16.10
CA PHE A 113 -16.74 -14.38 -17.49
C PHE A 113 -16.26 -15.76 -17.94
N ILE A 114 -15.08 -16.21 -17.47
CA ILE A 114 -14.59 -17.57 -17.72
C ILE A 114 -15.56 -18.62 -17.13
N LEU A 115 -16.00 -18.42 -15.89
CA LEU A 115 -16.99 -19.31 -15.26
C LEU A 115 -18.32 -19.34 -16.03
N LEU A 116 -18.78 -18.19 -16.50
CA LEU A 116 -20.01 -18.09 -17.30
C LEU A 116 -19.89 -18.89 -18.61
N ILE A 117 -18.77 -18.76 -19.32
CA ILE A 117 -18.50 -19.50 -20.56
C ILE A 117 -18.46 -21.02 -20.28
N LEU A 118 -17.77 -21.44 -19.22
CA LEU A 118 -17.71 -22.86 -18.82
C LEU A 118 -19.10 -23.41 -18.48
N PHE A 119 -19.91 -22.62 -17.76
CA PHE A 119 -21.26 -23.02 -17.39
C PHE A 119 -22.17 -23.18 -18.61
N ILE A 120 -22.09 -22.25 -19.57
CA ILE A 120 -22.84 -22.34 -20.84
C ILE A 120 -22.39 -23.56 -21.65
N ALA A 121 -21.08 -23.77 -21.80
CA ALA A 121 -20.54 -24.91 -22.52
C ALA A 121 -20.98 -26.25 -21.90
N TRP A 122 -20.91 -26.33 -20.56
CA TRP A 122 -21.38 -27.49 -19.82
C TRP A 122 -22.89 -27.72 -19.98
N THR A 123 -23.69 -26.65 -19.95
CA THR A 123 -25.15 -26.74 -20.14
C THR A 123 -25.49 -27.26 -21.54
N ILE A 124 -24.82 -26.76 -22.58
CA ILE A 124 -25.00 -27.26 -23.95
C ILE A 124 -24.62 -28.74 -24.03
N TYR A 125 -23.45 -29.12 -23.51
CA TYR A 125 -22.99 -30.51 -23.49
C TYR A 125 -23.98 -31.43 -22.77
N TYR A 126 -24.46 -31.00 -21.60
CA TYR A 126 -25.43 -31.75 -20.82
C TYR A 126 -26.74 -31.93 -21.58
N PHE A 127 -27.25 -30.85 -22.19
CA PHE A 127 -28.49 -30.89 -22.96
C PHE A 127 -28.36 -31.82 -24.16
N THR A 128 -27.31 -31.68 -24.98
CA THR A 128 -27.09 -32.54 -26.15
C THR A 128 -26.94 -34.01 -25.78
N THR A 129 -26.22 -34.30 -24.69
CA THR A 129 -26.01 -35.67 -24.22
C THR A 129 -27.32 -36.26 -23.68
N SER A 130 -28.07 -35.50 -22.88
CA SER A 130 -29.34 -35.94 -22.32
C SER A 130 -30.41 -36.17 -23.40
N SER A 131 -30.48 -35.34 -24.44
CA SER A 131 -31.40 -35.52 -25.57
C SER A 131 -31.00 -36.67 -26.50
N ALA A 132 -29.71 -37.03 -26.54
CA ALA A 132 -29.23 -38.16 -27.32
C ALA A 132 -29.50 -39.52 -26.64
N ILE A 133 -29.89 -39.52 -25.37
CA ILE A 133 -30.26 -40.73 -24.63
C ILE A 133 -31.76 -40.96 -24.82
N ASN A 134 -32.13 -41.96 -25.63
CA ASN A 134 -33.50 -42.47 -25.65
C ASN A 134 -33.76 -43.23 -24.35
N LEU A 135 -34.52 -42.63 -23.44
CA LEU A 135 -35.19 -43.38 -22.38
C LEU A 135 -36.43 -44.00 -23.01
N PHE A 136 -36.44 -45.34 -23.07
CA PHE A 136 -37.46 -46.27 -23.57
C PHE A 136 -38.79 -45.69 -24.06
#